data_AF-W7YVN9-F1
#
_entry.id   AF-W7YVN9-F1
#
_cell.length_a   1.000
_cell.length_b   1.000
_cell.length_c   1.000
_cell.angle_alpha   90.00
_cell.angle_beta   90.00
_cell.angle_gamma   90.00
#
_symmetry.space_group_name_H-M   'P 1'
#
loop_
_entity.id
_entity.type
_entity.pdbx_description
1 polymer ?
#
loop_
_entity_poly.entity_id
_entity_poly.type
_entity_poly.pdbx_seq_one_letter_code
_entity_poly.pdbx_strand_id
1 'polypeptide(L)'
;MEPALHLTTYLEKYHYKYLALYYALREAILEGRLSAGSKLPSTRELADRYDLSRGCVAQSYDMLLAEGYVEAQVGRGTFVSQAGSIVENLEPVDSPIQLSNWGRRLAALPTFSWKEHSGPEDISFLSESMSMSYFPYSEWRSALAFAGGKGGIDLQQEVPPQGDLLLRQAIAAHLRLTRGILADPEHIVLFSGSMQGIMLLFQLLMNEGETAVVENPCFNGIRRALAAIGGQPLAANVDHHAFSHRIGILACSLSPQVVSIQRVRYLVWSGGASC
;
A
#
# COMPACT_ATOMS: atom_id res chain seq x y z
N MET A 1 -12.66 31.63 -34.54
CA MET A 1 -12.00 30.42 -35.05
C MET A 1 -12.09 29.40 -33.92
N GLU A 2 -13.20 28.67 -33.86
CA GLU A 2 -13.50 27.78 -32.71
C GLU A 2 -12.82 26.42 -32.89
N PRO A 3 -12.20 25.85 -31.84
CA PRO A 3 -11.46 24.60 -31.93
C PRO A 3 -12.39 23.41 -32.18
N ALA A 4 -12.04 22.58 -33.16
CA ALA A 4 -12.72 21.31 -33.39
C ALA A 4 -12.39 20.33 -32.25
N LEU A 5 -13.41 19.80 -31.57
CA LEU A 5 -13.23 18.70 -30.62
C LEU A 5 -12.94 17.40 -31.39
N HIS A 6 -11.93 16.64 -30.94
CA HIS A 6 -11.58 15.32 -31.45
C HIS A 6 -12.54 14.23 -30.92
N LEU A 7 -13.86 14.44 -31.03
CA LEU A 7 -14.87 13.57 -30.41
C LEU A 7 -14.79 12.11 -30.92
N THR A 8 -14.43 11.89 -32.17
CA THR A 8 -14.36 10.56 -32.79
C THR A 8 -13.41 9.62 -32.06
N THR A 9 -12.23 10.11 -31.65
CA THR A 9 -11.24 9.35 -30.87
C THR A 9 -11.81 8.87 -29.53
N TYR A 10 -12.66 9.70 -28.92
CA TYR A 10 -13.27 9.42 -27.63
C TYR A 10 -14.48 8.47 -27.74
N LEU A 11 -15.21 8.49 -28.85
CA LEU A 11 -16.31 7.57 -29.12
C LEU A 11 -15.85 6.12 -29.29
N GLU A 12 -14.63 5.89 -29.78
CA GLU A 12 -14.03 4.55 -29.86
C GLU A 12 -13.62 4.01 -28.49
N LYS A 13 -13.26 4.90 -27.56
CA LYS A 13 -12.76 4.56 -26.22
C LYS A 13 -13.86 4.37 -25.18
N TYR A 14 -14.94 5.13 -25.27
CA TYR A 14 -16.00 5.15 -24.27
C TYR A 14 -17.33 4.64 -24.83
N HIS A 15 -17.92 3.66 -24.14
CA HIS A 15 -19.22 3.08 -24.53
C HIS A 15 -20.35 4.12 -24.53
N TYR A 16 -20.31 5.11 -23.63
CA TYR A 16 -21.33 6.14 -23.53
C TYR A 16 -20.89 7.46 -24.17
N LYS A 17 -21.75 8.02 -25.04
CA LYS A 17 -21.47 9.27 -25.77
C LYS A 17 -21.24 10.48 -24.86
N TYR A 18 -21.88 10.54 -23.68
CA TYR A 18 -21.69 11.66 -22.74
C TYR A 18 -20.31 11.60 -22.09
N LEU A 19 -19.79 10.40 -21.78
CA LEU A 19 -18.43 10.22 -21.29
C LEU A 19 -17.42 10.61 -22.37
N ALA A 20 -17.64 10.20 -23.62
CA ALA A 20 -16.79 10.60 -24.74
C ALA A 20 -16.73 12.13 -24.89
N LEU A 21 -17.88 12.81 -24.84
CA LEU A 21 -17.97 14.26 -24.93
C LEU A 21 -17.32 14.97 -23.73
N TYR A 22 -17.57 14.49 -22.52
CA TYR A 22 -16.95 15.01 -21.30
C TYR A 22 -15.42 14.96 -21.39
N TYR A 23 -14.83 13.82 -21.77
CA TYR A 23 -13.37 13.71 -21.86
C TYR A 23 -12.78 14.56 -23.00
N ALA A 24 -13.45 14.63 -24.14
CA ALA A 24 -13.02 15.48 -25.25
C ALA A 24 -13.02 16.98 -24.87
N LEU A 25 -14.05 17.44 -24.15
CA LEU A 25 -14.12 18.81 -23.65
C LEU A 25 -13.09 19.07 -22.55
N ARG A 26 -12.93 18.13 -21.61
CA ARG A 26 -11.94 18.21 -20.53
C ARG A 26 -10.52 18.32 -21.09
N GLU A 27 -10.15 17.48 -22.04
CA GLU A 27 -8.83 17.55 -22.68
C GLU A 27 -8.65 18.87 -23.43
N ALA A 28 -9.66 19.35 -24.17
CA ALA A 28 -9.58 20.63 -24.85
C ALA A 28 -9.41 21.82 -23.90
N ILE A 29 -9.98 21.76 -22.69
CA ILE A 29 -9.77 22.74 -21.63
C ILE A 29 -8.35 22.64 -21.08
N LEU A 30 -7.90 21.43 -20.75
CA LEU A 30 -6.57 21.17 -20.16
C LEU A 30 -5.41 21.53 -21.11
N GLU A 31 -5.56 21.29 -22.41
CA GLU A 31 -4.58 21.64 -23.44
C GLU A 31 -4.64 23.13 -23.85
N GLY A 32 -5.53 23.91 -23.23
CA GLY A 32 -5.71 25.34 -23.53
C GLY A 32 -6.37 25.63 -24.88
N ARG A 33 -6.83 24.61 -25.63
CA ARG A 33 -7.61 24.78 -26.87
C ARG A 33 -8.92 25.54 -26.60
N LEU A 34 -9.56 25.25 -25.46
CA LEU A 34 -10.66 26.03 -24.91
C LEU A 34 -10.13 26.91 -23.77
N SER A 35 -9.83 28.17 -24.10
CA SER A 35 -9.17 29.09 -23.18
C SER A 35 -10.03 29.42 -21.96
N ALA A 36 -9.40 29.67 -20.81
CA ALA A 36 -10.08 30.12 -19.60
C ALA A 36 -10.95 31.36 -19.83
N GLY A 37 -12.16 31.37 -19.27
CA GLY A 37 -13.14 32.45 -19.47
C GLY A 37 -13.84 32.43 -20.83
N SER A 38 -13.50 31.51 -21.73
CA SER A 38 -14.24 31.33 -22.99
C SER A 38 -15.64 30.78 -22.72
N LYS A 39 -16.63 31.27 -23.48
CA LYS A 39 -18.01 30.79 -23.39
C LYS A 39 -18.14 29.49 -24.19
N LEU A 40 -18.64 28.44 -23.54
CA LEU A 40 -18.98 27.20 -24.24
C LEU A 40 -20.29 27.38 -25.05
N PRO A 41 -20.44 26.65 -26.17
CA PRO A 41 -21.70 26.60 -26.89
C PRO A 41 -22.86 26.16 -25.99
N SER A 42 -24.07 26.57 -26.29
CA SER A 42 -25.25 26.08 -25.57
C SER A 42 -25.41 24.57 -25.77
N THR A 43 -26.14 23.92 -24.86
CA THR A 43 -26.41 22.47 -24.97
C THR A 43 -27.16 22.09 -26.26
N ARG A 44 -27.87 23.05 -26.86
CA ARG A 44 -28.54 22.88 -28.16
C ARG A 44 -27.53 22.95 -29.31
N GLU A 45 -26.74 24.02 -29.36
CA GLU A 45 -25.75 24.22 -30.42
C GLU A 45 -24.70 23.09 -30.46
N LEU A 46 -24.26 22.61 -29.30
CA LEU A 46 -23.27 21.52 -29.25
C LEU A 46 -23.89 20.16 -29.62
N ALA A 47 -25.15 19.95 -29.27
CA ALA A 47 -25.90 18.75 -29.66
C ALA A 47 -26.05 18.66 -31.18
N ASP A 48 -26.46 19.76 -31.81
CA ASP A 48 -26.64 19.85 -33.26
C ASP A 48 -25.30 19.70 -34.00
N ARG A 49 -24.20 20.25 -33.44
CA ARG A 49 -22.86 20.20 -34.05
C ARG A 49 -22.27 18.78 -34.11
N TYR A 50 -22.53 17.96 -33.10
CA TYR A 50 -21.91 16.64 -32.95
C TYR A 50 -22.89 15.46 -33.11
N ASP A 51 -24.11 15.74 -33.57
CA ASP A 51 -25.19 14.74 -33.71
C ASP A 51 -25.41 13.94 -32.41
N LEU A 52 -25.53 14.67 -31.30
CA LEU A 52 -25.75 14.13 -29.96
C LEU A 52 -27.11 14.53 -29.43
N SER A 53 -27.66 13.74 -28.49
CA SER A 53 -28.86 14.15 -27.79
C SER A 53 -28.54 15.30 -26.83
N ARG A 54 -29.51 16.22 -26.63
CA ARG A 54 -29.36 17.32 -25.65
C ARG A 54 -29.07 16.82 -24.23
N GLY A 55 -29.64 15.67 -23.85
CA GLY A 55 -29.40 15.05 -22.54
C GLY A 55 -27.96 14.61 -22.35
N CYS A 56 -27.34 14.07 -23.41
CA CYS A 56 -25.93 13.67 -23.42
C CYS A 56 -24.99 14.88 -23.20
N VAL A 57 -25.29 16.00 -23.87
CA VAL A 57 -24.52 17.24 -23.71
C VAL A 57 -24.71 17.84 -22.32
N ALA A 58 -25.95 17.91 -21.85
CA ALA A 58 -26.25 18.43 -20.51
C ALA A 58 -25.52 17.64 -19.43
N GLN A 59 -25.54 16.31 -19.49
CA GLN A 59 -24.83 15.44 -18.56
C GLN A 59 -23.31 15.67 -18.59
N SER A 60 -22.74 15.90 -19.77
CA SER A 60 -21.30 16.21 -19.90
C SER A 60 -20.96 17.55 -19.26
N TYR A 61 -21.83 18.55 -19.41
CA TYR A 61 -21.65 19.86 -18.78
C TYR A 61 -21.81 19.78 -17.26
N ASP A 62 -22.76 18.99 -16.77
CA ASP A 62 -22.94 18.77 -15.32
C ASP A 62 -21.69 18.12 -14.70
N MET A 63 -21.07 17.17 -15.39
CA MET A 63 -19.80 16.56 -14.96
C MET A 63 -18.65 17.59 -14.95
N LEU A 64 -18.52 18.40 -16.01
CA LEU A 64 -17.50 19.46 -16.06
C LEU A 64 -17.70 20.52 -14.97
N LEU A 65 -18.96 20.85 -14.65
CA LEU A 65 -19.33 21.76 -13.56
C LEU A 65 -18.95 21.17 -12.21
N ALA A 66 -19.28 19.89 -11.97
CA ALA A 66 -18.99 19.21 -10.72
C ALA A 66 -17.49 19.12 -10.41
N GLU A 67 -16.66 18.99 -11.46
CA GLU A 67 -15.20 18.93 -11.34
C GLU A 67 -14.52 20.31 -11.43
N GLY A 68 -15.27 21.39 -11.61
CA GLY A 68 -14.75 22.76 -11.64
C GLY A 68 -14.03 23.15 -12.94
N TYR A 69 -14.18 22.39 -14.02
CA TYR A 69 -13.63 22.75 -15.34
C TYR A 69 -14.39 23.92 -15.98
N VAL A 70 -15.66 24.08 -15.65
CA VAL A 70 -16.53 25.15 -16.17
C VAL A 70 -17.37 25.75 -15.04
N GLU A 71 -17.89 26.95 -15.28
CA GLU A 71 -18.74 27.69 -14.36
C GLU A 71 -20.02 28.13 -15.09
N ALA A 72 -21.17 27.96 -14.45
CA ALA A 72 -22.45 28.42 -14.97
C ALA A 72 -22.74 29.85 -14.47
N GLN A 73 -22.93 30.79 -15.39
CA GLN A 73 -23.36 32.16 -15.07
C GLN A 73 -24.82 32.35 -15.48
N VAL A 74 -25.67 32.71 -14.51
CA VAL A 74 -27.12 32.89 -14.69
C VAL A 74 -27.40 33.87 -15.85
N GLY A 75 -28.16 33.42 -16.84
CA GLY A 75 -28.52 34.22 -18.03
C GLY A 75 -27.40 34.46 -19.04
N ARG A 76 -26.15 34.09 -18.74
CA ARG A 76 -24.98 34.36 -19.60
C ARG A 76 -24.41 33.10 -20.25
N GLY A 77 -24.65 31.93 -19.68
CA GLY A 77 -24.23 30.63 -20.22
C GLY A 77 -23.15 29.95 -19.37
N THR A 78 -22.49 28.95 -19.95
CA THR A 78 -21.42 28.18 -19.31
C THR A 78 -20.07 28.67 -19.81
N PHE A 79 -19.12 28.93 -18.92
CA PHE A 79 -17.79 29.46 -19.24
C PHE A 79 -16.71 28.51 -18.71
N VAL A 80 -15.57 28.39 -19.40
CA VAL A 80 -14.42 27.63 -18.89
C VAL A 80 -13.88 28.31 -17.64
N SER A 81 -13.73 27.58 -16.54
CA SER A 81 -13.25 28.14 -15.28
C SER A 81 -11.80 28.60 -15.40
N GLN A 82 -11.45 29.67 -14.68
CA GLN A 82 -10.06 30.06 -14.47
C GLN A 82 -9.29 28.97 -13.70
N ALA A 83 -9.97 28.24 -12.81
CA ALA A 83 -9.39 27.17 -11.99
C ALA A 83 -9.05 25.90 -12.80
N GLY A 84 -9.88 25.57 -13.79
CA GLY A 84 -9.66 24.41 -14.67
C GLY A 84 -8.49 24.57 -15.66
N SER A 85 -8.02 25.81 -15.85
CA SER A 85 -6.85 26.16 -16.66
C SER A 85 -5.58 26.34 -15.82
N ILE A 86 -5.62 26.17 -14.49
CA ILE A 86 -4.44 26.18 -13.60
C ILE A 86 -3.74 24.81 -13.60
N VAL A 87 -3.87 24.04 -14.68
CA VAL A 87 -2.64 23.47 -15.20
C VAL A 87 -1.93 24.65 -15.89
N GLU A 88 -1.40 25.58 -15.09
CA GLU A 88 -0.12 26.19 -15.46
C GLU A 88 0.70 25.02 -16.00
N ASN A 89 1.39 25.21 -17.12
CA ASN A 89 2.49 24.34 -17.49
C ASN A 89 3.43 24.28 -16.29
N LEU A 90 3.11 23.41 -15.32
CA LEU A 90 4.02 22.74 -14.45
C LEU A 90 4.77 21.88 -15.45
N GLU A 91 5.68 22.53 -16.19
CA GLU A 91 6.84 21.90 -16.79
C GLU A 91 7.21 20.81 -15.80
N PRO A 92 7.12 19.52 -16.18
CA PRO A 92 7.44 18.43 -15.30
C PRO A 92 8.77 18.81 -14.66
N VAL A 93 8.72 19.13 -13.37
CA VAL A 93 9.92 19.55 -12.68
C VAL A 93 10.70 18.26 -12.57
N ASP A 94 11.61 18.05 -13.52
CA ASP A 94 12.56 16.93 -13.60
C ASP A 94 13.63 17.08 -12.50
N SER A 95 13.19 17.48 -11.31
CA SER A 95 14.00 17.46 -10.10
C SER A 95 14.08 16.01 -9.65
N PRO A 96 15.29 15.42 -9.62
CA PRO A 96 15.45 14.06 -9.15
C PRO A 96 14.96 13.96 -7.70
N ILE A 97 14.10 12.98 -7.43
CA ILE A 97 13.61 12.70 -6.07
C ILE A 97 14.83 12.41 -5.19
N GLN A 98 15.09 13.29 -4.22
CA GLN A 98 16.17 13.08 -3.26
C GLN A 98 15.72 12.08 -2.20
N LEU A 99 16.19 10.84 -2.33
CA LEU A 99 15.91 9.79 -1.36
C LEU A 99 16.65 10.07 -0.04
N SER A 100 15.99 9.74 1.08
CA SER A 100 16.65 9.69 2.38
C SER A 100 17.77 8.65 2.40
N ASN A 101 18.64 8.67 3.43
CA ASN A 101 19.69 7.65 3.60
C ASN A 101 19.11 6.23 3.60
N TRP A 102 17.97 6.05 4.28
CA TRP A 102 17.23 4.79 4.27
C TRP A 102 16.73 4.42 2.87
N GLY A 103 16.14 5.37 2.13
CA GLY A 103 15.68 5.14 0.76
C GLY A 103 16.82 4.75 -0.20
N ARG A 104 17.99 5.39 -0.07
CA ARG A 104 19.19 5.05 -0.85
C ARG A 104 19.68 3.64 -0.55
N ARG A 105 19.72 3.23 0.72
CA ARG A 105 20.10 1.86 1.11
C ARG A 105 19.12 0.83 0.56
N LEU A 106 17.82 1.08 0.74
CA LEU A 106 16.77 0.19 0.23
C LEU A 106 16.86 0.02 -1.29
N ALA A 107 17.08 1.10 -2.04
CA ALA A 107 17.25 1.07 -3.48
C ALA A 107 18.52 0.32 -3.94
N ALA A 108 19.57 0.33 -3.12
CA ALA A 108 20.82 -0.39 -3.40
C ALA A 108 20.75 -1.90 -3.07
N LEU A 109 19.73 -2.35 -2.33
CA LEU A 109 19.58 -3.78 -2.02
C LEU A 109 19.18 -4.56 -3.28
N PRO A 110 19.77 -5.75 -3.49
CA PRO A 110 19.43 -6.58 -4.65
C PRO A 110 17.95 -6.94 -4.61
N THR A 111 17.22 -6.73 -5.70
CA THR A 111 15.84 -7.20 -5.85
C THR A 111 15.88 -8.66 -6.29
N PHE A 112 15.30 -9.55 -5.48
CA PHE A 112 15.09 -10.93 -5.89
C PHE A 112 13.78 -10.99 -6.68
N SER A 113 13.89 -11.23 -7.98
CA SER A 113 12.77 -11.66 -8.80
C SER A 113 12.80 -13.18 -8.84
N TRP A 114 11.85 -13.82 -8.17
CA TRP A 114 11.58 -15.22 -8.39
C TRP A 114 10.85 -15.32 -9.73
N LYS A 115 11.48 -15.96 -10.73
CA LYS A 115 10.76 -16.39 -11.92
C LYS A 115 9.92 -17.60 -11.52
N GLU A 116 8.65 -17.38 -11.24
CA GLU A 116 7.67 -18.45 -11.13
C GLU A 116 7.65 -19.21 -12.45
N HIS A 117 8.13 -20.45 -12.42
CA HIS A 117 7.85 -21.43 -13.45
C HIS A 117 6.72 -22.27 -12.89
N SER A 118 5.49 -21.93 -13.28
CA SER A 118 4.28 -22.56 -12.76
C SER A 118 3.42 -23.01 -13.93
N GLY A 119 3.83 -24.09 -14.59
CA GLY A 119 2.96 -24.86 -15.47
C GLY A 119 2.02 -25.78 -14.67
N PRO A 120 0.86 -26.16 -15.23
CA PRO A 120 -0.09 -27.05 -14.56
C PRO A 120 0.46 -28.47 -14.27
N GLU A 121 1.58 -28.86 -14.89
CA GLU A 121 2.25 -30.15 -14.66
C GLU A 121 3.52 -30.03 -13.80
N ASP A 122 3.89 -28.82 -13.37
CA ASP A 122 5.10 -28.60 -12.59
C ASP A 122 4.92 -29.03 -11.13
N ILE A 123 5.86 -29.83 -10.62
CA ILE A 123 5.91 -30.22 -9.21
C ILE A 123 6.69 -29.15 -8.45
N SER A 124 5.99 -28.38 -7.61
CA SER A 124 6.62 -27.38 -6.76
C SER A 124 7.17 -28.00 -5.47
N PHE A 125 8.48 -27.84 -5.24
CA PHE A 125 9.15 -28.12 -3.97
C PHE A 125 9.26 -26.87 -3.08
N LEU A 126 8.57 -25.77 -3.42
CA LEU A 126 8.56 -24.57 -2.61
C LEU A 126 7.86 -24.87 -1.29
N SER A 127 8.62 -24.74 -0.19
CA SER A 127 8.14 -25.03 1.17
C SER A 127 7.18 -23.96 1.73
N GLU A 128 6.88 -22.90 0.97
CA GLU A 128 6.29 -21.67 1.52
C GLU A 128 4.76 -21.57 1.42
N SER A 129 4.08 -22.49 0.73
CA SER A 129 2.62 -22.43 0.63
C SER A 129 1.92 -23.69 1.13
N MET A 130 0.94 -23.50 2.01
CA MET A 130 -0.09 -24.52 2.21
C MET A 130 -0.94 -24.56 0.95
N SER A 131 -1.26 -25.77 0.46
CA SER A 131 -2.16 -25.88 -0.68
C SER A 131 -3.52 -25.27 -0.33
N MET A 132 -3.96 -24.29 -1.12
CA MET A 132 -5.26 -23.64 -0.94
C MET A 132 -6.43 -24.61 -1.12
N SER A 133 -6.19 -25.82 -1.64
CA SER A 133 -7.20 -26.89 -1.70
C SER A 133 -7.67 -27.35 -0.31
N TYR A 134 -6.85 -27.21 0.73
CA TYR A 134 -7.21 -27.52 2.12
C TYR A 134 -7.73 -26.29 2.89
N PHE A 135 -7.80 -25.12 2.26
CA PHE A 135 -8.26 -23.92 2.94
C PHE A 135 -9.79 -24.03 3.21
N PRO A 136 -10.25 -23.78 4.46
CA PRO A 136 -11.66 -23.96 4.83
C PRO A 136 -12.51 -22.77 4.36
N TYR A 137 -12.80 -22.72 3.06
CA TYR A 137 -13.50 -21.59 2.43
C TYR A 137 -14.91 -21.35 2.98
N SER A 138 -15.64 -22.40 3.33
CA SER A 138 -17.00 -22.31 3.88
C SER A 138 -17.02 -21.62 5.24
N GLU A 139 -16.15 -22.07 6.13
CA GLU A 139 -15.98 -21.57 7.49
C GLU A 139 -15.45 -20.15 7.45
N TRP A 140 -14.48 -19.87 6.58
CA TRP A 140 -13.94 -18.52 6.39
C TRP A 140 -15.00 -17.54 5.90
N ARG A 141 -15.81 -17.92 4.89
CA ARG A 141 -16.94 -17.10 4.41
C ARG A 141 -17.98 -16.86 5.51
N SER A 142 -18.30 -17.89 6.28
CA SER A 142 -19.25 -17.77 7.40
C SER A 142 -18.73 -16.79 8.45
N ALA A 143 -17.45 -16.89 8.82
CA ALA A 143 -16.81 -15.98 9.77
C ALA A 143 -16.78 -14.53 9.27
N LEU A 144 -16.43 -14.30 7.99
CA LEU A 144 -16.47 -12.97 7.38
C LEU A 144 -17.87 -12.37 7.37
N ALA A 145 -18.88 -13.17 7.00
CA ALA A 145 -20.28 -12.71 6.99
C ALA A 145 -20.78 -12.36 8.39
N PHE A 146 -20.38 -13.12 9.41
CA PHE A 146 -20.67 -12.82 10.80
C PHE A 146 -19.98 -11.52 11.25
N ALA A 147 -18.68 -11.39 10.99
CA ALA A 147 -17.88 -10.22 11.39
C ALA A 147 -18.29 -8.92 10.69
N GLY A 148 -18.82 -8.98 9.46
CA GLY A 148 -19.36 -7.83 8.74
C GLY A 148 -20.87 -7.59 8.94
N GLY A 149 -21.54 -8.45 9.69
CA GLY A 149 -22.99 -8.36 9.95
C GLY A 149 -23.33 -7.41 11.10
N LYS A 150 -24.63 -7.25 11.39
CA LYS A 150 -25.14 -6.36 12.46
C LYS A 150 -24.66 -6.70 13.88
N GLY A 151 -24.10 -7.88 14.10
CA GLY A 151 -23.50 -8.31 15.37
C GLY A 151 -21.97 -8.43 15.33
N GLY A 152 -21.36 -7.95 14.25
CA GLY A 152 -19.92 -7.98 14.01
C GLY A 152 -19.22 -6.69 14.43
N ILE A 153 -18.19 -6.30 13.68
CA ILE A 153 -17.38 -5.12 13.96
C ILE A 153 -18.11 -3.86 13.48
N ASP A 154 -18.17 -2.84 14.33
CA ASP A 154 -18.61 -1.52 13.92
C ASP A 154 -17.55 -0.89 13.00
N LEU A 155 -17.84 -0.82 11.71
CA LEU A 155 -16.92 -0.26 10.70
C LEU A 155 -16.75 1.26 10.81
N GLN A 156 -17.59 1.94 11.60
CA GLN A 156 -17.46 3.37 11.89
C GLN A 156 -16.54 3.64 13.09
N GLN A 157 -16.19 2.60 13.85
CA GLN A 157 -15.33 2.74 15.01
C GLN A 157 -13.88 2.94 14.57
N GLU A 158 -13.23 3.93 15.19
CA GLU A 158 -11.79 4.14 15.01
C GLU A 158 -11.02 2.98 15.64
N VAL A 159 -10.23 2.29 14.83
CA VAL A 159 -9.39 1.18 15.27
C VAL A 159 -8.03 1.74 15.69
N PRO A 160 -7.52 1.41 16.89
CA PRO A 160 -6.24 1.92 17.34
C PRO A 160 -5.09 1.41 16.45
N PRO A 161 -3.93 2.09 16.40
CA PRO A 161 -2.81 1.71 15.52
C PRO A 161 -2.28 0.29 15.73
N GLN A 162 -2.44 -0.26 16.95
CA GLN A 162 -2.06 -1.64 17.28
C GLN A 162 -3.00 -2.69 16.68
N GLY A 163 -4.17 -2.26 16.18
CA GLY A 163 -5.22 -3.11 15.65
C GLY A 163 -6.36 -3.38 16.64
N ASP A 164 -7.41 -4.01 16.13
CA ASP A 164 -8.65 -4.30 16.85
C ASP A 164 -8.39 -5.02 18.19
N LEU A 165 -9.03 -4.53 19.26
CA LEU A 165 -8.80 -5.04 20.61
C LEU A 165 -9.34 -6.46 20.78
N LEU A 166 -10.51 -6.79 20.23
CA LEU A 166 -11.11 -8.11 20.37
C LEU A 166 -10.26 -9.17 19.65
N LEU A 167 -9.74 -8.84 18.47
CA LEU A 167 -8.80 -9.68 17.75
C LEU A 167 -7.50 -9.89 18.53
N ARG A 168 -6.94 -8.84 19.14
CA ARG A 168 -5.74 -8.96 20.01
C ARG A 168 -6.00 -9.85 21.22
N GLN A 169 -7.16 -9.74 21.86
CA GLN A 169 -7.58 -10.64 22.96
C GLN A 169 -7.71 -12.10 22.50
N ALA A 170 -8.32 -12.34 21.34
CA ALA A 170 -8.44 -13.68 20.76
C ALA A 170 -7.07 -14.29 20.45
N ILE A 171 -6.14 -13.49 19.91
CA ILE A 171 -4.75 -13.92 19.67
C ILE A 171 -4.03 -14.24 20.97
N ALA A 172 -4.14 -13.38 22.00
CA ALA A 172 -3.54 -13.64 23.31
C ALA A 172 -4.02 -14.95 23.92
N ALA A 173 -5.34 -15.21 23.88
CA ALA A 173 -5.92 -16.47 24.34
C ALA A 173 -5.41 -17.67 23.52
N HIS A 174 -5.34 -17.54 22.19
CA HIS A 174 -4.84 -18.60 21.31
C HIS A 174 -3.36 -18.92 21.57
N LEU A 175 -2.51 -17.90 21.76
CA LEU A 175 -1.09 -18.06 22.08
C LEU A 175 -0.89 -18.73 23.44
N ARG A 176 -1.71 -18.40 24.43
CA ARG A 176 -1.69 -19.05 25.74
C ARG A 176 -2.02 -20.53 25.63
N LEU A 177 -3.08 -20.88 24.88
CA LEU A 177 -3.54 -22.26 24.73
C LEU A 177 -2.60 -23.13 23.90
N THR A 178 -2.12 -22.61 22.76
CA THR A 178 -1.35 -23.41 21.79
C THR A 178 0.16 -23.39 22.04
N ARG A 179 0.68 -22.33 22.67
CA ARG A 179 2.13 -22.12 22.84
C ARG A 179 2.56 -21.87 24.28
N GLY A 180 1.62 -21.73 25.23
CA GLY A 180 1.92 -21.40 26.62
C GLY A 180 2.46 -19.98 26.82
N ILE A 181 2.28 -19.10 25.84
CA ILE A 181 2.79 -17.72 25.89
C ILE A 181 1.75 -16.86 26.59
N LEU A 182 2.13 -16.25 27.73
CA LEU A 182 1.34 -15.24 28.41
C LEU A 182 1.63 -13.88 27.75
N ALA A 183 0.73 -13.45 26.86
CA ALA A 183 0.78 -12.15 26.22
C ALA A 183 -0.38 -11.29 26.71
N ASP A 184 -0.09 -10.06 27.13
CA ASP A 184 -1.13 -9.05 27.36
C ASP A 184 -1.61 -8.52 26.00
N PRO A 185 -2.92 -8.46 25.72
CA PRO A 185 -3.45 -7.84 24.51
C PRO A 185 -2.90 -6.43 24.22
N GLU A 186 -2.56 -5.65 25.26
CA GLU A 186 -1.95 -4.31 25.13
C GLU A 186 -0.56 -4.33 24.49
N HIS A 187 0.15 -5.46 24.59
CA HIS A 187 1.48 -5.66 23.99
C HIS A 187 1.45 -6.39 22.64
N ILE A 188 0.27 -6.57 22.05
CA ILE A 188 0.11 -7.19 20.73
C ILE A 188 -0.14 -6.09 19.69
N VAL A 189 0.61 -6.13 18.60
CA VAL A 189 0.44 -5.24 17.44
C VAL A 189 0.18 -6.09 16.21
N LEU A 190 -0.88 -5.77 15.47
CA LEU A 190 -1.27 -6.47 14.26
C LEU A 190 -0.55 -5.87 13.03
N PHE A 191 -0.06 -6.76 12.17
CA PHE A 191 0.57 -6.39 10.90
C PHE A 191 -0.06 -7.20 9.77
N SER A 192 -0.07 -6.65 8.56
CA SER A 192 -0.54 -7.36 7.37
C SER A 192 0.41 -8.48 6.91
N GLY A 193 1.63 -8.49 7.46
CA GLY A 193 2.61 -9.56 7.25
C GLY A 193 3.79 -9.42 8.21
N SER A 194 4.50 -10.53 8.46
CA SER A 194 5.63 -10.55 9.39
C SER A 194 6.74 -9.56 9.02
N MET A 195 7.00 -9.37 7.72
CA MET A 195 8.03 -8.46 7.23
C MET A 195 7.76 -6.99 7.57
N GLN A 196 6.50 -6.58 7.65
CA GLN A 196 6.13 -5.22 8.08
C GLN A 196 6.54 -5.01 9.54
N GLY A 197 6.18 -5.96 10.42
CA GLY A 197 6.56 -5.91 11.84
C GLY A 197 8.06 -5.97 12.04
N ILE A 198 8.77 -6.86 11.34
CA ILE A 198 10.23 -6.98 11.42
C ILE A 198 10.92 -5.67 11.01
N MET A 199 10.49 -5.05 9.90
CA MET A 199 11.07 -3.79 9.44
C MET A 199 10.85 -2.66 10.47
N LEU A 200 9.64 -2.54 11.01
CA LEU A 200 9.33 -1.53 12.01
C LEU A 200 10.12 -1.73 13.30
N LEU A 201 10.28 -2.97 13.75
CA LEU A 201 11.13 -3.28 14.90
C LEU A 201 12.58 -2.87 14.66
N PHE A 202 13.13 -3.13 13.47
CA PHE A 202 14.48 -2.68 13.12
C PHE A 202 14.59 -1.16 13.07
N GLN A 203 13.58 -0.45 12.57
CA GLN A 203 13.57 1.02 12.57
C GLN A 203 13.45 1.62 13.98
N LEU A 204 12.75 0.95 14.90
CA LEU A 204 12.53 1.41 16.27
C LEU A 204 13.72 1.10 17.20
N LEU A 205 14.38 -0.04 16.97
CA LEU A 205 15.35 -0.61 17.91
C LEU A 205 16.80 -0.52 17.42
N MET A 206 17.06 0.04 16.24
CA MET A 206 18.43 0.11 15.72
C MET A 206 18.73 1.40 14.97
N ASN A 207 19.96 1.86 15.13
CA ASN A 207 20.57 2.91 14.34
C ASN A 207 21.46 2.33 13.22
N GLU A 208 21.81 3.18 12.26
CA GLU A 208 22.78 2.85 11.23
C GLU A 208 24.15 2.53 11.84
N GLY A 209 24.79 1.46 11.35
CA GLY A 209 26.08 0.97 11.85
C GLY A 209 26.01 0.10 13.10
N GLU A 210 24.87 0.01 13.78
CA GLU A 210 24.71 -0.87 14.94
C GLU A 210 24.65 -2.34 14.54
N THR A 211 25.07 -3.21 15.46
CA THR A 211 25.21 -4.65 15.22
C THR A 211 24.00 -5.41 15.75
N ALA A 212 23.45 -6.30 14.93
CA ALA A 212 22.43 -7.26 15.33
C ALA A 212 22.94 -8.70 15.20
N VAL A 213 22.65 -9.54 16.19
CA VAL A 213 22.99 -10.96 16.14
C VAL A 213 21.92 -11.70 15.35
N VAL A 214 22.34 -12.40 14.30
CA VAL A 214 21.44 -13.16 13.42
C VAL A 214 21.91 -14.60 13.29
N GLU A 215 20.97 -15.54 13.17
CA GLU A 215 21.30 -16.95 12.93
C GLU A 215 22.15 -17.16 11.66
N ASN A 216 22.92 -18.24 11.62
CA ASN A 216 23.66 -18.68 10.44
C ASN A 216 23.38 -20.16 10.18
N PRO A 217 22.53 -20.50 9.18
CA PRO A 217 21.83 -19.60 8.25
C PRO A 217 20.61 -18.89 8.88
N CYS A 218 20.30 -17.67 8.40
CA CYS A 218 19.11 -16.89 8.79
C CYS A 218 18.22 -16.63 7.58
N PHE A 219 16.92 -16.49 7.81
CA PHE A 219 15.95 -16.06 6.79
C PHE A 219 16.33 -14.75 6.14
N ASN A 220 16.28 -14.77 4.81
CA ASN A 220 16.66 -13.65 3.99
C ASN A 220 15.89 -12.36 4.31
N GLY A 221 14.61 -12.46 4.73
CA GLY A 221 13.84 -11.28 5.12
C GLY A 221 14.47 -10.48 6.26
N ILE A 222 14.95 -11.15 7.32
CA ILE A 222 15.60 -10.50 8.45
C ILE A 222 16.92 -9.85 8.01
N ARG A 223 17.77 -10.58 7.28
CA ARG A 223 19.04 -10.05 6.77
C ARG A 223 18.84 -8.82 5.89
N ARG A 224 17.81 -8.83 5.04
CA ARG A 224 17.44 -7.68 4.19
C ARG A 224 16.92 -6.50 4.98
N ALA A 225 16.07 -6.74 5.99
CA ALA A 225 15.52 -5.67 6.83
C ALA A 225 16.64 -4.98 7.63
N LEU A 226 17.56 -5.74 8.20
CA LEU A 226 18.76 -5.20 8.87
C LEU A 226 19.63 -4.37 7.92
N ALA A 227 19.89 -4.88 6.71
CA ALA A 227 20.67 -4.14 5.71
C ALA A 227 19.97 -2.85 5.25
N ALA A 228 18.63 -2.85 5.17
CA ALA A 228 17.86 -1.66 4.79
C ALA A 228 18.00 -0.52 5.83
N ILE A 229 18.04 -0.85 7.12
CA ILE A 229 18.28 0.16 8.16
C ILE A 229 19.76 0.56 8.27
N GLY A 230 20.67 -0.18 7.64
CA GLY A 230 22.11 0.07 7.65
C GLY A 230 22.85 -0.62 8.79
N GLY A 231 22.25 -1.65 9.38
CA GLY A 231 22.81 -2.40 10.50
C GLY A 231 23.76 -3.50 10.03
N GLN A 232 24.64 -3.94 10.93
CA GLN A 232 25.66 -4.94 10.67
C GLN A 232 25.25 -6.30 11.24
N PRO A 233 25.14 -7.36 10.41
CA PRO A 233 24.84 -8.70 10.91
C PRO A 233 26.06 -9.31 11.58
N LEU A 234 25.92 -9.73 12.84
CA LEU A 234 26.83 -10.66 13.49
C LEU A 234 26.24 -12.07 13.40
N ALA A 235 26.79 -12.87 12.49
CA ALA A 235 26.34 -14.24 12.24
C ALA A 235 26.66 -15.17 13.42
N ALA A 236 25.62 -15.82 13.94
CA ALA A 236 25.66 -16.74 15.06
C ALA A 236 25.40 -18.17 14.57
N ASN A 237 26.38 -19.06 14.72
CA ASN A 237 26.23 -20.45 14.28
C ASN A 237 25.17 -21.18 15.12
N VAL A 238 24.26 -21.85 14.43
CA VAL A 238 23.25 -22.71 15.02
C VAL A 238 23.82 -24.11 15.27
N ASP A 239 23.50 -24.72 16.40
CA ASP A 239 23.80 -26.12 16.69
C ASP A 239 22.52 -26.96 16.72
N HIS A 240 22.62 -28.20 17.21
CA HIS A 240 21.49 -29.12 17.31
C HIS A 240 20.40 -28.66 18.29
N HIS A 241 20.68 -27.64 19.11
CA HIS A 241 19.74 -26.99 20.03
C HIS A 241 19.24 -25.64 19.51
N ALA A 242 19.40 -25.36 18.21
CA ALA A 242 19.12 -24.09 17.53
C ALA A 242 20.11 -22.96 17.83
N PHE A 243 20.69 -22.85 19.04
CA PHE A 243 21.73 -21.86 19.37
C PHE A 243 22.85 -22.47 20.22
N SER A 244 24.11 -22.17 19.86
CA SER A 244 25.26 -22.47 20.72
C SER A 244 25.19 -21.65 22.02
N HIS A 245 25.29 -22.31 23.18
CA HIS A 245 25.33 -21.70 24.52
C HIS A 245 26.31 -20.52 24.68
N ARG A 246 27.29 -20.39 23.78
CA ARG A 246 28.26 -19.29 23.75
C ARG A 246 27.67 -17.93 23.31
N ILE A 247 26.48 -17.90 22.72
CA ILE A 247 25.91 -16.66 22.17
C ILE A 247 25.15 -15.84 23.24
N GLY A 248 24.58 -16.47 24.27
CA GLY A 248 24.10 -15.73 25.45
C GLY A 248 25.21 -14.91 26.12
N ILE A 249 26.45 -15.41 26.06
CA ILE A 249 27.64 -14.73 26.56
C ILE A 249 28.08 -13.59 25.61
N LEU A 250 28.05 -13.82 24.29
CA LEU A 250 28.34 -12.77 23.29
C LEU A 250 27.32 -11.62 23.37
N ALA A 251 26.04 -11.93 23.54
CA ALA A 251 24.98 -10.95 23.73
C ALA A 251 25.13 -10.13 25.02
N CYS A 252 25.58 -10.73 26.12
CA CYS A 252 25.89 -9.95 27.34
C CYS A 252 27.17 -9.12 27.22
N SER A 253 28.16 -9.55 26.42
CA SER A 253 29.46 -8.86 26.34
C SER A 253 29.54 -7.70 25.34
N LEU A 254 28.63 -7.62 24.36
CA LEU A 254 28.71 -6.69 23.22
C LEU A 254 27.62 -5.60 23.21
N SER A 255 26.75 -5.55 24.22
CA SER A 255 25.53 -4.70 24.20
C SER A 255 24.73 -4.74 22.86
N PRO A 256 24.56 -5.90 22.18
CA PRO A 256 23.81 -5.94 20.93
C PRO A 256 22.32 -5.76 21.22
N GLN A 257 21.66 -4.95 20.41
CA GLN A 257 20.29 -4.49 20.68
C GLN A 257 19.21 -5.49 20.20
N VAL A 258 19.52 -6.39 19.25
CA VAL A 258 18.53 -7.32 18.68
C VAL A 258 19.15 -8.70 18.39
N VAL A 259 18.50 -9.77 18.86
CA VAL A 259 18.78 -11.18 18.54
C VAL A 259 17.55 -11.79 17.87
N SER A 260 17.69 -12.39 16.69
CA SER A 260 16.58 -13.04 15.97
C SER A 260 16.64 -14.56 16.07
N ILE A 261 15.51 -15.21 16.41
CA ILE A 261 15.36 -16.68 16.54
C ILE A 261 14.24 -17.14 15.60
N GLN A 262 14.53 -18.06 14.67
CA GLN A 262 13.53 -18.57 13.73
C GLN A 262 12.99 -19.96 14.06
N ARG A 263 13.62 -20.70 14.97
CA ARG A 263 13.09 -21.98 15.49
C ARG A 263 12.53 -21.81 16.91
N VAL A 264 11.33 -21.23 16.97
CA VAL A 264 10.38 -21.22 18.11
C VAL A 264 10.90 -20.63 19.43
N ARG A 265 10.08 -19.71 19.98
CA ARG A 265 10.13 -19.09 21.32
C ARG A 265 11.13 -17.91 21.48
N TYR A 266 10.57 -16.72 21.30
CA TYR A 266 10.97 -15.41 21.84
C TYR A 266 12.01 -14.58 21.06
N LEU A 267 11.72 -13.27 20.98
CA LEU A 267 12.70 -12.21 20.82
C LEU A 267 13.18 -11.90 22.25
N VAL A 268 14.46 -12.16 22.57
CA VAL A 268 15.01 -11.80 23.88
C VAL A 268 15.53 -10.37 23.78
N TRP A 269 14.82 -9.42 24.39
CA TRP A 269 15.34 -8.11 24.73
C TRP A 269 15.63 -8.12 26.24
N SER A 270 16.90 -8.28 26.62
CA SER A 270 17.30 -8.08 28.02
C SER A 270 17.52 -6.58 28.25
N GLY A 271 16.43 -5.87 28.54
CA GLY A 271 16.52 -4.56 29.17
C GLY A 271 17.16 -4.72 30.55
N GLY A 272 18.32 -4.12 30.75
CA GLY A 272 18.91 -3.81 32.06
C GLY A 272 18.93 -4.94 33.08
N ALA A 273 19.80 -5.94 32.90
CA ALA A 273 20.34 -6.68 34.04
C ALA A 273 21.82 -6.27 34.17
N SER A 274 22.10 -5.46 35.20
CA SER A 274 23.46 -5.25 35.69
C SER A 274 24.10 -6.61 35.94
N CYS A 275 25.34 -6.79 35.46
CA CYS A 275 26.18 -7.92 35.81
C CYS A 275 26.37 -8.04 37.32
#